data_AF-A0A101SL10-F1
#
_entry.id   AF-A0A101SL10-F1
#
_cell.length_a   1.000
_cell.length_b   1.000
_cell.length_c   1.000
_cell.angle_alpha   90.00
_cell.angle_beta   90.00
_cell.angle_gamma   90.00
#
_symmetry.space_group_name_H-M   'P 1'
#
loop_
_entity.id
_entity.type
_entity.pdbx_description
1 polymer ?
#
loop_
_entity_poly.entity_id
_entity_poly.type
_entity_poly.pdbx_seq_one_letter_code
_entity_poly.pdbx_strand_id
1 'polypeptide(L)'
;MSTTDTAPDEPRRLKIPFPFRRSEGRAPGLGRTAPGAPRGRVPLSETREGRRLLDQAENAGRRAAAGGTLDPYVLGSGRRLPYFGRLQGMRDHTRGRVLAEHHEREERELRASAELYADTAARVAEARRARDSQEEETRRRHAAAARLDRTATRMAAREDRRDRLLPWIVARSEGRRRPDGPDPDPHPEPGTDGPGSPAPAYPAAQGEDAGLYAPDERDGDPVGNPAARPAPAAGAPWEGLTETSAMARWPRRFLTLLLILVELPVYLGVFLAIHDGTPEGRASAFLLTAAVGVAMTLGPFQAGRQWRRRGATAALWLVLPVAAALLTLWGWAAWYLGDLRARIVFRDTDTSALAETARQLGVDLPPAPTLLDQLHLDEHTVSVTFIALLLLSGGIAFLLAVSEEHPFIAAYRLHGDRLAKAEQELARAEAAVAAAQREQGTLEERRTERARALAAELTAVDNVFEAAAHAYLDGVQAASRDPAVTEGAMRLSTRYPLLPELPVRR
;
A
#
# COMPACT_ATOMS: atom_id res chain seq x y z
N MET A 1 -32.09 26.14 -41.98
CA MET A 1 -31.60 25.46 -43.21
C MET A 1 -30.73 24.30 -42.74
N SER A 2 -31.28 23.09 -42.60
CA SER A 2 -31.38 22.00 -43.60
C SER A 2 -30.02 21.26 -43.76
N THR A 3 -29.79 20.08 -43.13
CA THR A 3 -30.07 18.67 -43.58
C THR A 3 -28.92 18.10 -44.46
N THR A 4 -28.39 16.86 -44.40
CA THR A 4 -28.52 15.63 -43.59
C THR A 4 -27.37 14.65 -43.98
N ASP A 5 -27.14 13.63 -43.14
CA ASP A 5 -26.76 12.21 -43.39
C ASP A 5 -25.48 11.83 -44.19
N THR A 6 -24.65 10.87 -43.74
CA THR A 6 -24.99 9.44 -43.68
C THR A 6 -23.97 8.63 -42.86
N ALA A 7 -24.45 7.71 -42.03
CA ALA A 7 -23.73 6.51 -41.51
C ALA A 7 -23.71 5.41 -42.62
N PRO A 8 -23.28 4.13 -42.42
CA PRO A 8 -22.75 3.43 -41.23
C PRO A 8 -21.53 2.49 -41.52
N ASP A 9 -20.91 1.88 -40.50
CA ASP A 9 -20.41 0.49 -40.58
C ASP A 9 -19.76 -0.03 -39.27
N GLU A 10 -20.41 -1.01 -38.66
CA GLU A 10 -19.84 -2.14 -37.91
C GLU A 10 -20.54 -3.40 -38.47
N PRO A 11 -20.01 -4.66 -38.45
CA PRO A 11 -19.19 -5.24 -37.37
C PRO A 11 -18.17 -6.34 -37.77
N ARG A 12 -17.22 -6.74 -36.90
CA ARG A 12 -16.60 -8.09 -36.96
C ARG A 12 -16.37 -8.72 -35.58
N ARG A 13 -17.16 -9.77 -35.32
CA ARG A 13 -17.07 -10.69 -34.17
C ARG A 13 -16.02 -11.78 -34.42
N LEU A 14 -15.19 -12.05 -33.41
CA LEU A 14 -14.37 -13.25 -33.31
C LEU A 14 -15.17 -14.42 -32.72
N LYS A 15 -15.05 -15.58 -33.35
CA LYS A 15 -15.74 -16.84 -33.09
C LYS A 15 -14.76 -17.79 -32.38
N ILE A 16 -15.11 -18.31 -31.20
CA ILE A 16 -14.50 -19.51 -30.61
C ILE A 16 -15.66 -20.45 -30.19
N PRO A 17 -15.65 -21.75 -30.56
CA PRO A 17 -16.75 -22.66 -30.31
C PRO A 17 -16.51 -23.51 -29.05
N PHE A 18 -17.54 -23.68 -28.21
CA PHE A 18 -17.67 -24.87 -27.37
C PHE A 18 -19.14 -25.33 -27.30
N PRO A 19 -19.41 -26.64 -27.15
CA PRO A 19 -20.70 -27.24 -27.43
C PRO A 19 -21.56 -27.50 -26.17
N PHE A 20 -22.88 -27.38 -26.36
CA PHE A 20 -23.99 -28.06 -25.66
C PHE A 20 -24.03 -28.14 -24.12
N ARG A 21 -25.03 -27.48 -23.51
CA ARG A 21 -26.25 -28.16 -23.01
C ARG A 21 -27.33 -27.15 -22.59
N ARG A 22 -28.56 -27.38 -23.07
CA ARG A 22 -29.81 -26.76 -22.61
C ARG A 22 -30.05 -27.16 -21.15
N SER A 23 -30.27 -26.17 -20.28
CA SER A 23 -31.15 -26.29 -19.12
C SER A 23 -31.86 -24.96 -18.94
N GLU A 24 -33.18 -25.00 -19.07
CA GLU A 24 -34.08 -23.97 -18.57
C GLU A 24 -33.75 -23.71 -17.10
N GLY A 25 -33.41 -22.48 -16.76
CA GLY A 25 -32.91 -22.18 -15.43
C GLY A 25 -32.50 -20.72 -15.28
N ARG A 26 -33.49 -19.86 -15.09
CA ARG A 26 -33.44 -18.69 -14.20
C ARG A 26 -32.21 -17.79 -14.36
N ALA A 27 -32.32 -16.78 -15.23
CA ALA A 27 -31.41 -15.64 -15.24
C ALA A 27 -31.44 -14.92 -13.88
N PRO A 28 -30.28 -14.68 -13.23
CA PRO A 28 -30.18 -13.81 -12.07
C PRO A 28 -29.91 -12.37 -12.51
N GLY A 29 -30.65 -11.43 -11.91
CA GLY A 29 -30.09 -10.11 -11.65
C GLY A 29 -30.14 -9.08 -12.78
N LEU A 30 -31.33 -8.73 -13.25
CA LEU A 30 -31.61 -7.36 -13.70
C LEU A 30 -33.00 -6.97 -13.20
N GLY A 31 -33.02 -6.47 -11.96
CA GLY A 31 -34.22 -6.11 -11.25
C GLY A 31 -33.87 -5.48 -9.91
N ARG A 32 -33.09 -4.39 -9.92
CA ARG A 32 -33.20 -3.40 -8.85
C ARG A 32 -34.56 -2.74 -9.01
N THR A 33 -35.58 -3.40 -8.49
CA THR A 33 -36.78 -2.72 -8.07
C THR A 33 -36.34 -1.67 -7.06
N ALA A 34 -36.70 -0.41 -7.31
CA ALA A 34 -36.74 0.59 -6.27
C ALA A 34 -37.42 -0.04 -5.04
N PRO A 35 -36.99 0.24 -3.80
CA PRO A 35 -37.67 -0.28 -2.62
C PRO A 35 -39.15 0.06 -2.77
N GLY A 36 -39.96 -1.00 -2.95
CA GLY A 36 -41.37 -0.84 -3.26
C GLY A 36 -41.96 0.12 -2.24
N ALA A 37 -42.65 1.15 -2.73
CA ALA A 37 -43.42 2.05 -1.88
C ALA A 37 -44.14 1.21 -0.82
N PRO A 38 -44.00 1.54 0.47
CA PRO A 38 -44.53 0.71 1.54
C PRO A 38 -46.00 0.48 1.23
N ARG A 39 -46.38 -0.79 0.99
CA ARG A 39 -47.79 -1.15 0.84
C ARG A 39 -48.46 -0.64 2.10
N GLY A 40 -49.29 0.39 1.94
CA GLY A 40 -50.00 1.02 3.04
C GLY A 40 -50.63 -0.06 3.89
N ARG A 41 -50.36 -0.02 5.20
CA ARG A 41 -50.89 -0.99 6.16
C ARG A 41 -52.41 -0.95 6.02
N VAL A 42 -53.01 -2.09 5.69
CA VAL A 42 -54.46 -2.23 5.47
C VAL A 42 -55.17 -1.70 6.74
N PRO A 43 -56.16 -0.80 6.61
CA PRO A 43 -56.86 -0.25 7.77
C PRO A 43 -57.45 -1.38 8.62
N LEU A 44 -57.39 -1.24 9.95
CA LEU A 44 -57.80 -2.28 10.89
C LEU A 44 -59.26 -2.75 10.67
N SER A 45 -60.14 -1.88 10.15
CA SER A 45 -61.53 -2.21 9.79
C SER A 45 -61.63 -3.22 8.63
N GLU A 46 -60.64 -3.26 7.74
CA GLU A 46 -60.61 -4.20 6.62
C GLU A 46 -59.99 -5.55 7.00
N THR A 47 -59.37 -5.64 8.17
CA THR A 47 -58.84 -6.90 8.69
C THR A 47 -59.97 -7.86 9.05
N ARG A 48 -59.70 -9.17 8.97
CA ARG A 48 -60.66 -10.20 9.38
C ARG A 48 -61.08 -10.05 10.85
N GLU A 49 -60.19 -9.55 11.69
CA GLU A 49 -60.45 -9.30 13.11
C GLU A 49 -61.37 -8.09 13.31
N GLY A 50 -61.11 -6.99 12.60
CA GLY A 50 -61.97 -5.81 12.61
C GLY A 50 -63.39 -6.15 12.15
N ARG A 51 -63.54 -6.85 11.02
CA ARG A 51 -64.87 -7.28 10.53
C ARG A 51 -65.60 -8.17 11.53
N ARG A 52 -64.90 -9.15 12.12
CA ARG A 52 -65.48 -10.01 13.17
C ARG A 52 -65.93 -9.21 14.39
N LEU A 53 -65.19 -8.18 14.79
CA LEU A 53 -65.58 -7.31 15.89
C LEU A 53 -66.86 -6.52 15.57
N LEU A 54 -66.96 -5.98 14.35
CA LEU A 54 -68.16 -5.28 13.88
C LEU A 54 -69.37 -6.22 13.86
N ASP A 55 -69.24 -7.41 13.26
CA ASP A 55 -70.31 -8.42 13.20
C ASP A 55 -70.74 -8.87 14.62
N GLN A 56 -69.78 -9.05 15.53
CA GLN A 56 -70.07 -9.41 16.92
C GLN A 56 -70.81 -8.29 17.65
N ALA A 57 -70.43 -7.03 17.41
CA ALA A 57 -71.08 -5.88 18.01
C ALA A 57 -72.52 -5.72 17.50
N GLU A 58 -72.73 -5.83 16.20
CA GLU A 58 -74.07 -5.79 15.61
C GLU A 58 -74.97 -6.90 16.16
N ASN A 59 -74.47 -8.15 16.19
CA ASN A 59 -75.22 -9.28 16.76
C ASN A 59 -75.46 -9.16 18.26
N ALA A 60 -74.56 -8.51 19.01
CA ALA A 60 -74.79 -8.20 20.42
C ALA A 60 -75.91 -7.16 20.58
N GLY A 61 -75.95 -6.14 19.73
CA GLY A 61 -77.02 -5.14 19.68
C GLY A 61 -78.38 -5.75 19.39
N ARG A 62 -78.46 -6.60 18.35
CA ARG A 62 -79.70 -7.32 18.00
C ARG A 62 -80.24 -8.16 19.17
N ARG A 63 -79.35 -8.86 19.88
CA ARG A 63 -79.72 -9.67 21.05
C ARG A 63 -80.18 -8.82 22.24
N ALA A 64 -79.52 -7.70 22.50
CA ALA A 64 -79.89 -6.80 23.59
C ALA A 64 -81.30 -6.21 23.39
N ALA A 65 -81.64 -5.84 22.15
CA ALA A 65 -82.96 -5.37 21.77
C ALA A 65 -84.04 -6.47 21.87
N ALA A 66 -83.77 -7.66 21.32
CA ALA A 66 -84.71 -8.79 21.37
C ALA A 66 -84.99 -9.26 22.81
N GLY A 67 -84.00 -9.16 23.71
CA GLY A 67 -84.15 -9.49 25.12
C GLY A 67 -84.85 -8.41 25.97
N GLY A 68 -85.24 -7.27 25.40
CA GLY A 68 -85.86 -6.17 26.15
C GLY A 68 -84.95 -5.55 27.23
N THR A 69 -83.64 -5.75 27.12
CA THR A 69 -82.67 -5.33 28.15
C THR A 69 -82.33 -3.84 28.10
N LEU A 70 -82.76 -3.14 27.04
CA LEU A 70 -82.51 -1.73 26.81
C LEU A 70 -83.79 -0.92 27.04
N ASP A 71 -83.84 -0.20 28.16
CA ASP A 71 -84.89 0.75 28.47
C ASP A 71 -84.65 2.07 27.70
N PRO A 72 -85.67 2.67 27.04
CA PRO A 72 -85.60 4.01 26.45
C PRO A 72 -84.95 5.06 27.36
N TYR A 73 -85.21 5.00 28.67
CA TYR A 73 -84.59 5.90 29.65
C TYR A 73 -83.07 5.72 29.74
N VAL A 74 -82.56 4.49 29.63
CA VAL A 74 -81.10 4.23 29.67
C VAL A 74 -80.42 4.84 28.46
N LEU A 75 -81.01 4.70 27.27
CA LEU A 75 -80.50 5.31 26.03
C LEU A 75 -80.56 6.84 26.06
N GLY A 76 -81.61 7.42 26.67
CA GLY A 76 -81.77 8.87 26.80
C GLY A 76 -80.95 9.51 27.93
N SER A 77 -80.67 8.76 29.01
CA SER A 77 -80.06 9.28 30.24
C SER A 77 -78.58 9.69 30.13
N GLY A 78 -77.92 9.38 29.01
CA GLY A 78 -76.47 9.57 28.87
C GLY A 78 -75.63 8.65 29.76
N ARG A 79 -76.25 7.71 30.49
CA ARG A 79 -75.51 6.67 31.21
C ARG A 79 -74.87 5.71 30.20
N ARG A 80 -73.64 5.28 30.48
CA ARG A 80 -72.91 4.35 29.61
C ARG A 80 -73.63 3.00 29.56
N LEU A 81 -73.85 2.52 28.34
CA LEU A 81 -74.29 1.16 28.11
C LEU A 81 -73.22 0.18 28.61
N PRO A 82 -73.57 -0.93 29.30
CA PRO A 82 -72.61 -1.91 29.75
C PRO A 82 -71.71 -2.47 28.63
N TYR A 83 -72.27 -2.60 27.43
CA TYR A 83 -71.51 -3.05 26.25
C TYR A 83 -70.43 -2.03 25.82
N PHE A 84 -70.70 -0.73 25.91
CA PHE A 84 -69.71 0.31 25.61
C PHE A 84 -68.56 0.30 26.63
N GLY A 85 -68.84 0.00 27.90
CA GLY A 85 -67.79 -0.23 28.90
C GLY A 85 -66.87 -1.41 28.53
N ARG A 86 -67.44 -2.49 27.97
CA ARG A 86 -66.66 -3.63 27.47
C ARG A 86 -65.82 -3.26 26.24
N LEU A 87 -66.41 -2.58 25.25
CA LEU A 87 -65.67 -2.11 24.07
C LEU A 87 -64.54 -1.17 24.45
N GLN A 88 -64.78 -0.26 25.39
CA GLN A 88 -63.75 0.62 25.93
C GLN A 88 -62.60 -0.19 26.56
N GLY A 89 -62.91 -1.17 27.42
CA GLY A 89 -61.88 -2.02 28.03
C GLY A 89 -61.05 -2.79 26.99
N MET A 90 -61.69 -3.30 25.93
CA MET A 90 -61.01 -3.97 24.81
C MET A 90 -60.16 -3.01 23.98
N ARG A 91 -60.65 -1.79 23.71
CA ARG A 91 -59.91 -0.73 23.02
C ARG A 91 -58.66 -0.36 23.80
N ASP A 92 -58.82 -0.06 25.09
CA ASP A 92 -57.74 0.37 25.96
C ASP A 92 -56.68 -0.74 26.13
N HIS A 93 -57.10 -2.01 26.22
CA HIS A 93 -56.19 -3.15 26.20
C HIS A 93 -55.43 -3.28 24.87
N THR A 94 -56.13 -3.16 23.73
CA THR A 94 -55.51 -3.24 22.40
C THR A 94 -54.53 -2.09 22.17
N ARG A 95 -54.90 -0.88 22.58
CA ARG A 95 -54.04 0.32 22.56
C ARG A 95 -52.80 0.12 23.43
N GLY A 96 -52.98 -0.40 24.65
CA GLY A 96 -51.88 -0.74 25.55
C GLY A 96 -50.89 -1.74 24.94
N ARG A 97 -51.40 -2.77 24.25
CA ARG A 97 -50.56 -3.73 23.52
C ARG A 97 -49.76 -3.06 22.38
N VAL A 98 -50.41 -2.23 21.56
CA VAL A 98 -49.75 -1.50 20.47
C VAL A 98 -48.64 -0.58 21.01
N LEU A 99 -48.90 0.12 22.11
CA LEU A 99 -47.91 0.98 22.77
C LEU A 99 -46.75 0.18 23.34
N ALA A 100 -47.01 -0.95 24.01
CA ALA A 100 -45.97 -1.83 24.54
C ALA A 100 -45.07 -2.39 23.44
N GLU A 101 -45.66 -2.90 22.35
CA GLU A 101 -44.91 -3.37 21.18
C GLU A 101 -44.07 -2.25 20.54
N HIS A 102 -44.60 -1.03 20.48
CA HIS A 102 -43.85 0.12 19.98
C HIS A 102 -42.67 0.47 20.89
N HIS A 103 -42.87 0.46 22.21
CA HIS A 103 -41.80 0.72 23.19
C HIS A 103 -40.65 -0.28 23.06
N GLU A 104 -40.95 -1.57 22.92
CA GLU A 104 -39.94 -2.61 22.69
C GLU A 104 -39.18 -2.43 21.36
N ARG A 105 -39.85 -1.91 20.32
CA ARG A 105 -39.18 -1.56 19.05
C ARG A 105 -38.30 -0.33 19.24
N GLU A 106 -38.79 0.69 19.93
CA GLU A 106 -38.04 1.92 20.21
C GLU A 106 -36.78 1.64 21.04
N GLU A 107 -36.84 0.79 22.06
CA GLU A 107 -35.66 0.37 22.82
C GLU A 107 -34.60 -0.32 21.97
N ARG A 108 -35.02 -1.25 21.09
CA ARG A 108 -34.09 -1.94 20.18
C ARG A 108 -33.42 -0.96 19.22
N GLU A 109 -34.19 0.00 18.74
CA GLU A 109 -33.72 1.03 17.82
C GLU A 109 -32.81 2.05 18.51
N LEU A 110 -33.06 2.37 19.77
CA LEU A 110 -32.14 3.17 20.59
C LEU A 110 -30.80 2.46 20.75
N ARG A 111 -30.80 1.14 21.03
CA ARG A 111 -29.56 0.34 21.09
C ARG A 111 -28.83 0.35 19.75
N ALA A 112 -29.53 0.08 18.64
CA ALA A 112 -28.95 0.12 17.30
C ALA A 112 -28.39 1.51 16.96
N SER A 113 -29.06 2.59 17.37
CA SER A 113 -28.56 3.96 17.18
C SER A 113 -27.29 4.23 18.00
N ALA A 114 -27.23 3.75 19.25
CA ALA A 114 -26.05 3.88 20.10
C ALA A 114 -24.85 3.11 19.52
N GLU A 115 -25.09 1.90 18.98
CA GLU A 115 -24.09 1.11 18.26
C GLU A 115 -23.58 1.86 17.02
N LEU A 116 -24.48 2.48 16.23
CA LEU A 116 -24.12 3.30 15.08
C LEU A 116 -23.26 4.52 15.47
N TYR A 117 -23.58 5.19 16.59
CA TYR A 117 -22.76 6.28 17.12
C TYR A 117 -21.36 5.80 17.54
N ALA A 118 -21.28 4.65 18.22
CA ALA A 118 -20.01 4.06 18.62
C ALA A 118 -19.16 3.63 17.41
N ASP A 119 -19.76 2.98 16.40
CA ASP A 119 -19.09 2.60 15.16
C ASP A 119 -18.58 3.83 14.39
N THR A 120 -19.39 4.89 14.30
CA THR A 120 -18.97 6.13 13.66
C THR A 120 -17.78 6.77 14.38
N ALA A 121 -17.79 6.79 15.71
CA ALA A 121 -16.65 7.27 16.51
C ALA A 121 -15.38 6.43 16.28
N ALA A 122 -15.53 5.11 16.18
CA ALA A 122 -14.42 4.20 15.87
C ALA A 122 -13.82 4.47 14.48
N ARG A 123 -14.67 4.67 13.46
CA ARG A 123 -14.23 5.03 12.09
C ARG A 123 -13.53 6.39 12.05
N VAL A 124 -14.01 7.38 12.81
CA VAL A 124 -13.33 8.68 12.94
C VAL A 124 -11.95 8.51 13.57
N ALA A 125 -11.81 7.67 14.60
CA ALA A 125 -10.52 7.38 15.21
C ALA A 125 -9.57 6.64 14.25
N GLU A 126 -10.09 5.75 13.40
CA GLU A 126 -9.32 5.08 12.36
C GLU A 126 -8.84 6.06 11.27
N ALA A 127 -9.72 6.96 10.80
CA ALA A 127 -9.34 8.01 9.85
C ALA A 127 -8.26 8.94 10.40
N ARG A 128 -8.29 9.26 11.71
CA ARG A 128 -7.22 10.01 12.37
C ARG A 128 -5.89 9.25 12.35
N ARG A 129 -5.89 7.96 12.71
CA ARG A 129 -4.69 7.11 12.64
C ARG A 129 -4.13 7.01 11.22
N ALA A 130 -4.99 6.87 10.22
CA ALA A 130 -4.58 6.85 8.82
C ALA A 130 -3.92 8.18 8.41
N ARG A 131 -4.48 9.31 8.85
CA ARG A 131 -3.90 10.65 8.63
C ARG A 131 -2.54 10.80 9.29
N ASP A 132 -2.40 10.40 10.55
CA ASP A 132 -1.12 10.44 11.28
C ASP A 132 -0.05 9.61 10.53
N SER A 133 -0.42 8.42 10.03
CA SER A 133 0.47 7.57 9.25
C SER A 133 0.91 8.22 7.92
N GLN A 134 0.00 8.93 7.25
CA GLN A 134 0.28 9.66 6.02
C GLN A 134 1.23 10.84 6.30
N GLU A 135 1.01 11.58 7.38
CA GLU A 135 1.90 12.66 7.80
C GLU A 135 3.30 12.13 8.14
N GLU A 136 3.40 11.01 8.85
CA GLU A 136 4.68 10.37 9.16
C GLU A 136 5.44 9.96 7.89
N GLU A 137 4.79 9.31 6.93
CA GLU A 137 5.44 8.93 5.67
C GLU A 137 5.82 10.15 4.81
N THR A 138 5.02 11.22 4.86
CA THR A 138 5.35 12.51 4.23
C THR A 138 6.63 13.09 4.83
N ARG A 139 6.74 13.13 6.17
CA ARG A 139 7.95 13.59 6.88
C ARG A 139 9.15 12.71 6.54
N ARG A 140 8.99 11.38 6.48
CA ARG A 140 10.06 10.44 6.09
C ARG A 140 10.51 10.67 4.65
N ARG A 141 9.59 10.92 3.72
CA ARG A 141 9.89 11.25 2.33
C ARG A 141 10.67 12.57 2.21
N HIS A 142 10.25 13.63 2.91
CA HIS A 142 10.99 14.90 2.93
C HIS A 142 12.38 14.73 3.55
N ALA A 143 12.51 13.97 4.63
CA ALA A 143 13.82 13.68 5.23
C ALA A 143 14.74 12.89 4.26
N ALA A 144 14.18 11.96 3.47
CA ALA A 144 14.93 11.25 2.44
C ALA A 144 15.35 12.17 1.28
N ALA A 145 14.45 13.05 0.81
CA ALA A 145 14.75 14.06 -0.20
C ALA A 145 15.87 15.01 0.26
N ALA A 146 15.76 15.56 1.47
CA ALA A 146 16.78 16.43 2.05
C ALA A 146 18.14 15.74 2.24
N ARG A 147 18.18 14.40 2.36
CA ARG A 147 19.44 13.64 2.35
C ARG A 147 20.00 13.52 0.94
N LEU A 148 19.16 13.29 -0.07
CA LEU A 148 19.57 13.30 -1.48
C LEU A 148 20.16 14.65 -1.88
N ASP A 149 19.51 15.76 -1.54
CA ASP A 149 19.98 17.12 -1.86
C ASP A 149 21.34 17.41 -1.21
N ARG A 150 21.51 17.02 0.06
CA ARG A 150 22.81 17.12 0.75
C ARG A 150 23.91 16.28 0.11
N THR A 151 23.58 15.13 -0.48
CA THR A 151 24.57 14.34 -1.21
C THR A 151 24.89 14.92 -2.57
N ALA A 152 23.89 15.48 -3.26
CA ALA A 152 24.04 16.13 -4.56
C ALA A 152 24.95 17.35 -4.46
N THR A 153 24.68 18.24 -3.50
CA THR A 153 25.50 19.44 -3.22
C THR A 153 26.95 19.08 -2.90
N ARG A 154 27.19 18.00 -2.14
CA ARG A 154 28.55 17.51 -1.87
C ARG A 154 29.26 16.96 -3.10
N MET A 155 28.54 16.30 -4.02
CA MET A 155 29.12 15.80 -5.27
C MET A 155 29.44 16.96 -6.21
N ALA A 156 28.52 17.90 -6.40
CA ALA A 156 28.75 19.11 -7.18
C ALA A 156 29.96 19.90 -6.67
N ALA A 157 30.10 20.06 -5.35
CA ALA A 157 31.26 20.72 -4.75
C ALA A 157 32.59 19.97 -4.98
N ARG A 158 32.56 18.64 -5.13
CA ARG A 158 33.75 17.84 -5.45
C ARG A 158 34.11 17.94 -6.93
N GLU A 159 33.11 17.93 -7.81
CA GLU A 159 33.30 18.15 -9.24
C GLU A 159 33.87 19.54 -9.49
N ASP A 160 33.30 20.59 -8.89
CA ASP A 160 33.86 21.94 -8.94
C ASP A 160 35.33 22.00 -8.48
N ARG A 161 35.70 21.28 -7.41
CA ARG A 161 37.09 21.21 -6.95
C ARG A 161 37.98 20.48 -7.94
N ARG A 162 37.50 19.36 -8.51
CA ARG A 162 38.23 18.60 -9.52
C ARG A 162 38.44 19.46 -10.77
N ASP A 163 37.42 20.16 -11.23
CA ASP A 163 37.47 21.03 -12.41
C ASP A 163 38.38 22.24 -12.20
N ARG A 164 38.51 22.74 -10.97
CA ARG A 164 39.52 23.76 -10.61
C ARG A 164 40.94 23.19 -10.57
N LEU A 165 41.11 21.94 -10.17
CA LEU A 165 42.43 21.30 -10.07
C LEU A 165 42.95 20.81 -11.43
N LEU A 166 42.07 20.40 -12.34
CA LEU A 166 42.45 19.89 -13.67
C LEU A 166 43.34 20.88 -14.44
N PRO A 167 43.02 22.18 -14.57
CA PRO A 167 43.89 23.17 -15.20
C PRO A 167 45.26 23.30 -14.52
N TRP A 168 45.31 23.25 -13.18
CA TRP A 168 46.59 23.33 -12.44
C TRP A 168 47.48 22.10 -12.70
N ILE A 169 46.89 20.90 -12.74
CA ILE A 169 47.60 19.66 -13.05
C ILE A 169 48.10 19.68 -14.50
N VAL A 170 47.25 20.09 -15.44
CA VAL A 170 47.62 20.21 -16.86
C VAL A 170 48.77 21.21 -17.03
N ALA A 171 48.67 22.41 -16.47
CA ALA A 171 49.72 23.43 -16.53
C ALA A 171 51.05 22.96 -15.91
N ARG A 172 51.01 22.19 -14.81
CA ARG A 172 52.20 21.62 -14.17
C ARG A 172 52.85 20.52 -15.03
N SER A 173 52.05 19.73 -15.73
CA SER A 173 52.53 18.66 -16.62
C SER A 173 53.15 19.21 -17.90
N GLU A 174 52.60 20.30 -18.44
CA GLU A 174 53.12 21.00 -19.62
C GLU A 174 54.41 21.77 -19.28
N GLY A 175 54.49 22.40 -18.08
CA GLY A 175 55.70 23.08 -17.62
C GLY A 175 56.93 22.19 -17.38
N ARG A 176 56.74 20.87 -17.21
CA ARG A 176 57.84 19.89 -17.12
C ARG A 176 58.31 19.34 -18.47
N ARG A 177 57.57 19.59 -19.56
CA ARG A 177 58.00 19.27 -20.93
C ARG A 177 58.62 20.50 -21.60
N ARG A 178 59.45 21.26 -20.87
CA ARG A 178 60.35 22.22 -21.50
C ARG A 178 61.51 21.39 -22.09
N PRO A 179 61.79 21.45 -23.40
CA PRO A 179 62.85 20.65 -24.00
C PRO A 179 64.19 21.07 -23.42
N ASP A 180 65.01 20.09 -23.04
CA ASP A 180 66.44 20.26 -22.87
C ASP A 180 67.02 20.81 -24.18
N GLY A 181 67.28 22.11 -24.19
CA GLY A 181 68.14 22.74 -25.18
C GLY A 181 69.58 22.71 -24.65
N PRO A 182 70.54 22.16 -25.39
CA PRO A 182 71.96 22.22 -25.04
C PRO A 182 72.52 23.59 -25.45
N ASP A 183 73.06 24.36 -24.52
CA ASP A 183 74.51 24.44 -24.31
C ASP A 183 74.83 25.43 -23.17
N PRO A 184 75.90 25.16 -22.40
CA PRO A 184 76.46 26.07 -21.42
C PRO A 184 77.53 26.95 -22.09
N ASP A 185 77.59 28.23 -21.77
CA ASP A 185 78.86 28.96 -21.87
C ASP A 185 79.02 29.96 -20.72
N PRO A 186 80.28 30.25 -20.33
CA PRO A 186 80.62 30.73 -19.00
C PRO A 186 80.77 32.25 -18.91
N HIS A 187 80.58 32.73 -17.67
CA HIS A 187 81.00 33.98 -16.99
C HIS A 187 82.08 34.90 -17.65
N PRO A 188 82.34 36.10 -17.07
CA PRO A 188 81.50 37.10 -16.39
C PRO A 188 81.81 38.54 -16.91
N GLU A 189 81.08 39.58 -16.48
CA GLU A 189 81.70 40.88 -16.12
C GLU A 189 80.79 41.71 -15.19
N PRO A 190 81.38 42.51 -14.27
CA PRO A 190 80.68 43.29 -13.25
C PRO A 190 80.45 44.75 -13.71
N GLY A 191 79.28 45.31 -13.43
CA GLY A 191 78.99 46.71 -13.77
C GLY A 191 77.78 47.27 -13.04
N THR A 192 78.03 47.74 -11.82
CA THR A 192 77.53 48.97 -11.17
C THR A 192 76.18 49.61 -11.56
N ASP A 193 75.38 49.77 -10.49
CA ASP A 193 74.65 50.97 -10.06
C ASP A 193 73.41 51.47 -10.82
N GLY A 194 72.26 51.40 -10.13
CA GLY A 194 71.05 52.16 -10.43
C GLY A 194 69.86 51.78 -9.53
N PRO A 195 69.35 52.67 -8.66
CA PRO A 195 68.45 52.32 -7.56
C PRO A 195 66.96 52.43 -7.93
N GLY A 196 66.10 51.62 -7.29
CA GLY A 196 64.67 51.94 -7.23
C GLY A 196 63.69 50.81 -6.93
N SER A 197 63.40 50.62 -5.63
CA SER A 197 62.04 50.34 -5.10
C SER A 197 61.37 48.97 -5.37
N PRO A 198 60.36 48.58 -4.57
CA PRO A 198 60.51 48.07 -3.21
C PRO A 198 59.96 46.63 -3.08
N ALA A 199 60.30 46.01 -1.95
CA ALA A 199 59.96 44.63 -1.57
C ALA A 199 58.44 44.35 -1.51
N PRO A 200 57.98 43.13 -1.86
CA PRO A 200 56.70 42.63 -1.42
C PRO A 200 56.82 42.10 0.01
N ALA A 201 56.05 42.71 0.91
CA ALA A 201 55.84 42.28 2.27
C ALA A 201 55.18 40.89 2.33
N TYR A 202 55.80 39.98 3.06
CA TYR A 202 55.14 38.79 3.59
C TYR A 202 54.17 39.22 4.72
N PRO A 203 52.92 38.76 4.76
CA PRO A 203 52.18 38.72 6.00
C PRO A 203 52.58 37.46 6.78
N ALA A 204 53.00 37.72 8.01
CA ALA A 204 53.25 36.74 9.05
C ALA A 204 51.99 35.94 9.38
N ALA A 205 52.21 34.66 9.69
CA ALA A 205 51.29 33.85 10.46
C ALA A 205 51.28 34.34 11.92
N GLN A 206 50.10 34.61 12.47
CA GLN A 206 49.82 34.57 13.90
C GLN A 206 48.31 34.71 14.16
N GLY A 207 47.81 33.98 15.16
CA GLY A 207 46.56 34.32 15.85
C GLY A 207 45.42 33.34 15.65
N GLU A 208 45.51 32.20 16.35
CA GLU A 208 44.33 31.57 16.93
C GLU A 208 43.58 32.61 17.77
N ASP A 209 42.28 32.78 17.57
CA ASP A 209 41.41 33.13 18.68
C ASP A 209 39.98 32.63 18.45
N ALA A 210 39.44 32.06 19.51
CA ALA A 210 38.14 31.41 19.59
C ALA A 210 37.06 32.42 20.03
N GLY A 211 35.87 32.35 19.42
CA GLY A 211 34.66 33.05 19.89
C GLY A 211 33.51 32.79 18.91
N LEU A 212 32.68 31.77 19.11
CA LEU A 212 31.46 31.79 19.92
C LEU A 212 30.43 32.87 19.48
N TYR A 213 29.41 32.43 18.73
CA TYR A 213 28.03 32.92 18.62
C TYR A 213 27.73 34.42 18.35
N ALA A 214 27.18 34.71 17.16
CA ALA A 214 25.88 35.37 16.94
C ALA A 214 25.56 35.46 15.43
N PRO A 215 24.34 35.11 14.96
CA PRO A 215 23.89 35.49 13.62
C PRO A 215 23.22 36.88 13.69
N ASP A 216 23.85 37.88 13.08
CA ASP A 216 23.29 39.23 12.93
C ASP A 216 22.58 39.32 11.57
N GLU A 217 21.26 39.53 11.62
CA GLU A 217 20.41 39.89 10.49
C GLU A 217 20.62 41.38 10.18
N ARG A 218 21.34 41.72 9.12
CA ARG A 218 21.24 43.04 8.49
C ARG A 218 21.31 42.98 6.97
N ASP A 219 20.20 43.44 6.39
CA ASP A 219 20.05 43.97 5.04
C ASP A 219 21.18 44.93 4.65
N GLY A 220 21.68 44.76 3.43
CA GLY A 220 22.65 45.65 2.79
C GLY A 220 22.73 45.41 1.28
N ASP A 221 22.50 46.49 0.53
CA ASP A 221 22.26 46.63 -0.91
C ASP A 221 23.17 45.87 -1.92
N PRO A 222 22.67 45.65 -3.16
CA PRO A 222 23.35 44.88 -4.20
C PRO A 222 24.30 45.78 -5.01
N VAL A 223 25.60 45.74 -4.71
CA VAL A 223 26.62 46.20 -5.66
C VAL A 223 27.12 44.98 -6.44
N GLY A 224 26.82 44.98 -7.74
CA GLY A 224 27.06 43.89 -8.67
C GLY A 224 28.51 43.41 -8.69
N ASN A 225 28.72 42.19 -8.22
CA ASN A 225 29.92 41.40 -8.46
C ASN A 225 29.70 40.55 -9.72
N PRO A 226 30.40 40.78 -10.85
CA PRO A 226 30.23 40.01 -12.08
C PRO A 226 30.79 38.58 -12.01
N ALA A 227 31.20 38.10 -10.82
CA ALA A 227 31.61 36.71 -10.58
C ALA A 227 30.63 35.91 -9.71
N ALA A 228 29.40 36.41 -9.49
CA ALA A 228 28.34 35.62 -8.90
C ALA A 228 27.84 34.58 -9.91
N ARG A 229 28.49 33.40 -9.93
CA ARG A 229 27.91 32.20 -10.54
C ARG A 229 26.46 32.08 -10.04
N PRO A 230 25.49 31.79 -10.93
CA PRO A 230 24.12 31.56 -10.48
C PRO A 230 24.14 30.47 -9.42
N ALA A 231 23.51 30.73 -8.28
CA ALA A 231 23.22 29.67 -7.32
C ALA A 231 22.59 28.50 -8.10
N PRO A 232 23.05 27.25 -7.91
CA PRO A 232 22.51 26.13 -8.66
C PRO A 232 21.00 26.14 -8.47
N ALA A 233 20.26 26.20 -9.59
CA ALA A 233 18.82 26.36 -9.61
C ALA A 233 18.18 25.40 -8.60
N ALA A 234 17.66 25.96 -7.51
CA ALA A 234 16.87 25.26 -6.51
C ALA A 234 15.57 24.82 -7.18
N GLY A 235 15.62 23.69 -7.90
CA GLY A 235 14.49 23.25 -8.71
C GLY A 235 14.81 22.36 -9.89
N ALA A 236 16.07 22.06 -10.22
CA ALA A 236 16.34 20.97 -11.15
C ALA A 236 16.03 19.63 -10.45
N PRO A 237 14.92 18.94 -10.79
CA PRO A 237 14.62 17.66 -10.18
C PRO A 237 15.75 16.69 -10.53
N TRP A 238 16.22 15.95 -9.54
CA TRP A 238 17.26 14.94 -9.72
C TRP A 238 16.93 14.03 -10.92
N GLU A 239 17.73 14.07 -11.98
CA GLU A 239 17.49 13.30 -13.22
C GLU A 239 17.41 11.77 -12.97
N GLY A 240 17.91 11.28 -11.83
CA GLY A 240 17.82 9.87 -11.43
C GLY A 240 16.55 9.46 -10.65
N LEU A 241 15.57 10.35 -10.45
CA LEU A 241 14.32 10.01 -9.75
C LEU A 241 13.40 9.11 -10.58
N THR A 242 13.44 9.23 -11.90
CA THR A 242 12.62 8.47 -12.86
C THR A 242 13.34 7.24 -13.42
N GLU A 243 14.68 7.24 -13.44
CA GLU A 243 15.45 6.11 -13.96
C GLU A 243 15.48 4.95 -12.96
N THR A 244 14.82 3.86 -13.32
CA THR A 244 14.91 2.61 -12.56
C THR A 244 16.33 2.06 -12.61
N SER A 245 16.75 1.36 -11.55
CA SER A 245 17.98 0.54 -11.57
C SER A 245 18.09 -0.16 -12.93
N ALA A 246 19.25 -0.06 -13.59
CA ALA A 246 19.48 -0.62 -14.93
C ALA A 246 19.08 -2.10 -15.06
N MET A 247 18.97 -2.81 -13.93
CA MET A 247 18.50 -4.19 -13.84
C MET A 247 17.59 -4.39 -12.63
N ALA A 248 16.49 -5.14 -12.81
CA ALA A 248 15.61 -5.55 -11.73
C ALA A 248 16.31 -6.52 -10.74
N ARG A 249 15.82 -6.61 -9.50
CA ARG A 249 16.47 -7.42 -8.42
C ARG A 249 16.54 -8.92 -8.75
N TRP A 250 15.51 -9.45 -9.41
CA TRP A 250 15.41 -10.86 -9.78
C TRP A 250 16.45 -11.31 -10.81
N PRO A 251 16.54 -10.68 -12.00
CA PRO A 251 17.53 -11.08 -13.01
C PRO A 251 18.96 -10.92 -12.48
N ARG A 252 19.23 -9.95 -11.60
CA ARG A 252 20.56 -9.83 -10.96
C ARG A 252 20.89 -11.02 -10.06
N ARG A 253 19.97 -11.46 -9.21
CA ARG A 253 20.17 -12.65 -8.36
C ARG A 253 20.37 -13.90 -9.21
N PHE A 254 19.59 -14.02 -10.28
CA PHE A 254 19.73 -15.12 -11.24
C PHE A 254 21.10 -15.10 -11.91
N LEU A 255 21.58 -13.95 -12.37
CA LEU A 255 22.91 -13.82 -12.98
C LEU A 255 24.04 -14.13 -11.98
N THR A 256 23.88 -13.73 -10.72
CA THR A 256 24.84 -14.05 -9.65
C THR A 256 24.87 -15.56 -9.37
N LEU A 257 23.70 -16.21 -9.33
CA LEU A 257 23.60 -17.67 -9.18
C LEU A 257 24.20 -18.41 -10.37
N LEU A 258 23.94 -17.92 -11.60
CA LEU A 258 24.51 -18.48 -12.82
C LEU A 258 26.03 -18.36 -12.81
N LEU A 259 26.57 -17.24 -12.34
CA LEU A 259 28.02 -17.05 -12.20
C LEU A 259 28.62 -18.07 -11.23
N ILE A 260 28.00 -18.29 -10.06
CA ILE A 260 28.42 -19.34 -9.12
C ILE A 260 28.40 -20.70 -9.82
N LEU A 261 27.30 -21.02 -10.53
CA LEU A 261 27.13 -22.32 -11.18
C LEU A 261 28.18 -22.56 -12.28
N VAL A 262 28.56 -21.52 -13.02
CA VAL A 262 29.60 -21.59 -14.07
C VAL A 262 30.99 -21.77 -13.48
N GLU A 263 31.27 -21.22 -12.29
CA GLU A 263 32.58 -21.36 -11.66
C GLU A 263 32.78 -22.70 -10.92
N LEU A 264 31.70 -23.32 -10.40
CA LEU A 264 31.79 -24.56 -9.62
C LEU A 264 32.56 -25.70 -10.34
N PRO A 265 32.34 -25.99 -11.64
CA PRO A 265 33.10 -27.03 -12.35
C PRO A 265 34.61 -26.76 -12.39
N VAL A 266 35.02 -25.49 -12.46
CA VAL A 266 36.43 -25.09 -12.52
C VAL A 266 37.14 -25.47 -11.23
N TYR A 267 36.55 -25.14 -10.07
CA TYR A 267 37.11 -25.48 -8.76
C TYR A 267 36.96 -26.97 -8.43
N LEU A 268 35.90 -27.63 -8.90
CA LEU A 268 35.70 -29.06 -8.67
C LEU A 268 36.84 -29.88 -9.27
N GLY A 269 37.26 -29.55 -10.49
CA GLY A 269 38.39 -30.21 -11.14
C GLY A 269 39.71 -30.02 -10.39
N VAL A 270 39.89 -28.89 -9.70
CA VAL A 270 41.07 -28.64 -8.85
C VAL A 270 41.03 -29.50 -7.59
N PHE A 271 39.92 -29.45 -6.85
CA PHE A 271 39.87 -30.13 -5.55
C PHE A 271 39.79 -31.65 -5.68
N LEU A 272 39.15 -32.18 -6.74
CA LEU A 272 39.19 -33.61 -7.02
C LEU A 272 40.60 -34.12 -7.33
N ALA A 273 41.47 -33.30 -7.93
CA ALA A 273 42.86 -33.68 -8.20
C ALA A 273 43.74 -33.68 -6.94
N ILE A 274 43.34 -32.95 -5.89
CA ILE A 274 44.08 -32.85 -4.62
C ILE A 274 43.65 -33.95 -3.63
N HIS A 275 42.42 -34.45 -3.73
CA HIS A 275 41.89 -35.46 -2.80
C HIS A 275 41.94 -36.86 -3.43
N ASP A 276 42.36 -37.87 -2.66
CA ASP A 276 42.77 -39.23 -3.10
C ASP A 276 41.65 -40.14 -3.68
N GLY A 277 40.61 -39.59 -4.32
CA GLY A 277 39.55 -40.36 -4.98
C GLY A 277 38.64 -41.17 -4.03
N THR A 278 38.94 -41.21 -2.73
CA THR A 278 38.12 -41.82 -1.67
C THR A 278 36.77 -41.11 -1.55
N PRO A 279 35.70 -41.79 -1.09
CA PRO A 279 34.39 -41.17 -0.94
C PRO A 279 34.41 -39.97 0.03
N GLU A 280 35.21 -40.05 1.10
CA GLU A 280 35.42 -38.94 2.04
C GLU A 280 36.19 -37.78 1.39
N GLY A 281 37.24 -38.07 0.62
CA GLY A 281 37.99 -37.07 -0.13
C GLY A 281 37.13 -36.35 -1.17
N ARG A 282 36.24 -37.08 -1.87
CA ARG A 282 35.26 -36.49 -2.79
C ARG A 282 34.28 -35.57 -2.07
N ALA A 283 33.77 -35.97 -0.91
CA ALA A 283 32.87 -35.13 -0.12
C ALA A 283 33.54 -33.82 0.32
N SER A 284 34.78 -33.89 0.81
CA SER A 284 35.59 -32.71 1.15
C SER A 284 35.85 -31.83 -0.06
N ALA A 285 36.16 -32.42 -1.22
CA ALA A 285 36.33 -31.68 -2.47
C ALA A 285 35.07 -30.91 -2.85
N PHE A 286 33.89 -31.54 -2.82
CA PHE A 286 32.62 -30.86 -3.11
C PHE A 286 32.31 -29.71 -2.15
N LEU A 287 32.53 -29.90 -0.85
CA LEU A 287 32.28 -28.86 0.15
C LEU A 287 33.23 -27.68 -0.05
N LEU A 288 34.51 -27.95 -0.33
CA LEU A 288 35.51 -26.91 -0.57
C LEU A 288 35.26 -26.17 -1.88
N THR A 289 34.88 -26.89 -2.96
CA THR A 289 34.41 -26.31 -4.23
C THR A 289 33.26 -25.34 -3.98
N ALA A 290 32.24 -25.76 -3.23
CA ALA A 290 31.08 -24.93 -2.93
C ALA A 290 31.48 -23.70 -2.11
N ALA A 291 32.30 -23.87 -1.08
CA ALA A 291 32.75 -22.77 -0.23
C ALA A 291 33.58 -21.74 -1.00
N VAL A 292 34.54 -22.20 -1.81
CA VAL A 292 35.41 -21.33 -2.62
C VAL A 292 34.63 -20.67 -3.74
N GLY A 293 33.75 -21.39 -4.46
CA GLY A 293 32.91 -20.80 -5.50
C GLY A 293 31.97 -19.71 -4.96
N VAL A 294 31.37 -19.96 -3.79
CA VAL A 294 30.58 -18.93 -3.11
C VAL A 294 31.47 -17.75 -2.69
N ALA A 295 32.63 -17.98 -2.09
CA ALA A 295 33.51 -16.90 -1.66
C ALA A 295 34.04 -16.05 -2.84
N MET A 296 34.38 -16.69 -3.96
CA MET A 296 34.93 -16.04 -5.15
C MET A 296 33.89 -15.21 -5.90
N THR A 297 32.62 -15.59 -5.85
CA THR A 297 31.55 -14.76 -6.40
C THR A 297 31.05 -13.71 -5.41
N LEU A 298 30.84 -14.10 -4.15
CA LEU A 298 30.24 -13.22 -3.14
C LEU A 298 31.21 -12.15 -2.63
N GLY A 299 32.52 -12.43 -2.60
CA GLY A 299 33.55 -11.48 -2.17
C GLY A 299 33.55 -10.19 -3.00
N PRO A 300 33.80 -10.26 -4.32
CA PRO A 300 33.72 -9.11 -5.22
C PRO A 300 32.34 -8.44 -5.23
N PHE A 301 31.26 -9.24 -5.16
CA PHE A 301 29.90 -8.71 -5.07
C PHE A 301 29.70 -7.86 -3.80
N GLN A 302 30.13 -8.35 -2.64
CA GLN A 302 30.04 -7.58 -1.39
C GLN A 302 30.98 -6.36 -1.42
N ALA A 303 32.18 -6.50 -1.99
CA ALA A 303 33.10 -5.38 -2.15
C ALA A 303 32.50 -4.26 -3.03
N GLY A 304 31.84 -4.62 -4.14
CA GLY A 304 31.11 -3.67 -4.99
C GLY A 304 29.92 -3.03 -4.27
N ARG A 305 29.20 -3.79 -3.45
CA ARG A 305 28.10 -3.28 -2.63
C ARG A 305 28.57 -2.29 -1.57
N GLN A 306 29.67 -2.60 -0.89
CA GLN A 306 30.32 -1.69 0.06
C GLN A 306 30.88 -0.46 -0.68
N TRP A 307 31.46 -0.65 -1.87
CA TRP A 307 31.92 0.45 -2.72
C TRP A 307 30.77 1.42 -3.05
N ARG A 308 29.61 0.90 -3.44
CA ARG A 308 28.42 1.71 -3.74
C ARG A 308 27.86 2.43 -2.51
N ARG A 309 27.93 1.82 -1.33
CA ARG A 309 27.38 2.35 -0.06
C ARG A 309 28.17 3.49 0.57
N ARG A 310 29.34 3.83 0.03
CA ARG A 310 30.21 4.90 0.53
C ARG A 310 29.54 6.25 0.72
N GLY A 311 28.62 6.60 -0.18
CA GLY A 311 27.86 7.85 -0.08
C GLY A 311 26.83 7.83 1.04
N ALA A 312 26.42 6.65 1.49
CA ALA A 312 25.32 6.45 2.42
C ALA A 312 25.73 6.51 3.89
N THR A 313 26.88 5.91 4.19
CA THR A 313 27.46 5.90 5.54
C THR A 313 28.39 7.10 5.67
N ALA A 314 28.12 8.01 6.60
CA ALA A 314 29.03 9.12 6.92
C ALA A 314 30.46 8.64 7.29
N ALA A 315 30.60 7.36 7.65
CA ALA A 315 31.86 6.66 7.87
C ALA A 315 32.52 6.18 6.56
N LEU A 316 32.84 7.12 5.65
CA LEU A 316 33.59 6.82 4.41
C LEU A 316 34.92 6.08 4.70
N TRP A 317 35.56 6.44 5.81
CA TRP A 317 36.86 5.93 6.25
C TRP A 317 36.84 4.46 6.68
N LEU A 318 35.69 3.91 7.08
CA LEU A 318 35.60 2.51 7.51
C LEU A 318 35.22 1.57 6.36
N VAL A 319 34.46 2.05 5.37
CA VAL A 319 33.95 1.20 4.28
C VAL A 319 34.99 0.98 3.18
N LEU A 320 35.82 2.00 2.89
CA LEU A 320 36.88 1.91 1.90
C LEU A 320 37.93 0.81 2.20
N PRO A 321 38.54 0.75 3.41
CA PRO A 321 39.55 -0.27 3.70
C PRO A 321 38.96 -1.68 3.71
N VAL A 322 37.71 -1.86 4.14
CA VAL A 322 37.05 -3.18 4.10
C VAL A 322 36.83 -3.65 2.66
N ALA A 323 36.32 -2.76 1.78
CA ALA A 323 36.17 -3.10 0.37
C ALA A 323 37.52 -3.37 -0.31
N ALA A 324 38.56 -2.58 0.02
CA ALA A 324 39.91 -2.80 -0.48
C ALA A 324 40.48 -4.14 0.01
N ALA A 325 40.38 -4.45 1.30
CA ALA A 325 40.84 -5.71 1.88
C ALA A 325 40.15 -6.92 1.25
N LEU A 326 38.83 -6.85 1.01
CA LEU A 326 38.09 -7.90 0.30
C LEU A 326 38.58 -8.08 -1.14
N LEU A 327 38.81 -6.99 -1.88
CA LEU A 327 39.34 -7.07 -3.25
C LEU A 327 40.78 -7.57 -3.30
N THR A 328 41.63 -7.17 -2.35
CA THR A 328 43.01 -7.65 -2.25
C THR A 328 43.05 -9.13 -1.92
N LEU A 329 42.27 -9.58 -0.93
CA LEU A 329 42.17 -10.99 -0.56
C LEU A 329 41.63 -11.83 -1.72
N TRP A 330 40.60 -11.34 -2.40
CA TRP A 330 40.04 -11.99 -3.58
C TRP A 330 41.04 -12.05 -4.74
N GLY A 331 41.71 -10.94 -5.06
CA GLY A 331 42.71 -10.89 -6.13
C GLY A 331 43.88 -11.83 -5.86
N TRP A 332 44.34 -11.91 -4.61
CA TRP A 332 45.35 -12.88 -4.18
C TRP A 332 44.87 -14.32 -4.33
N ALA A 333 43.64 -14.61 -3.90
CA ALA A 333 43.07 -15.95 -4.05
C ALA A 333 42.88 -16.34 -5.52
N ALA A 334 42.49 -15.40 -6.39
CA ALA A 334 42.31 -15.64 -7.83
C ALA A 334 43.65 -15.94 -8.50
N TRP A 335 44.69 -15.18 -8.12
CA TRP A 335 46.07 -15.45 -8.53
C TRP A 335 46.53 -16.84 -8.08
N TYR A 336 46.37 -17.17 -6.80
CA TYR A 336 46.80 -18.45 -6.24
C TYR A 336 46.05 -19.65 -6.83
N LEU A 337 44.72 -19.55 -6.99
CA LEU A 337 43.93 -20.63 -7.60
C LEU A 337 44.21 -20.81 -9.09
N GLY A 338 44.48 -19.72 -9.81
CA GLY A 338 44.89 -19.79 -11.22
C GLY A 338 46.24 -20.48 -11.39
N ASP A 339 47.23 -20.12 -10.56
CA ASP A 339 48.54 -20.77 -10.54
C ASP A 339 48.44 -22.26 -10.16
N LEU A 340 47.69 -22.57 -9.11
CA LEU A 340 47.48 -23.93 -8.65
C LEU A 340 46.73 -24.77 -9.69
N ARG A 341 45.76 -24.19 -10.42
CA ARG A 341 45.09 -24.86 -11.54
C ARG A 341 46.08 -25.18 -12.66
N ALA A 342 46.92 -24.24 -13.06
CA ALA A 342 47.93 -24.47 -14.09
C ALA A 342 48.85 -25.64 -13.68
N ARG A 343 49.43 -25.60 -12.48
CA ARG A 343 50.28 -26.69 -11.98
C ARG A 343 49.60 -28.05 -11.96
N ILE A 344 48.31 -28.13 -11.61
CA ILE A 344 47.55 -29.39 -11.62
C ILE A 344 47.33 -29.88 -13.05
N VAL A 345 47.10 -28.97 -13.98
CA VAL A 345 46.87 -29.28 -15.40
C VAL A 345 48.15 -29.77 -16.09
N PHE A 346 49.31 -29.24 -15.70
CA PHE A 346 50.64 -29.69 -16.17
C PHE A 346 51.27 -30.79 -15.32
N ARG A 347 50.65 -31.19 -14.20
CA ARG A 347 51.10 -32.35 -13.46
C ARG A 347 50.88 -33.57 -14.33
N ASP A 348 51.97 -34.20 -14.76
CA ASP A 348 51.93 -35.47 -15.48
C ASP A 348 50.92 -36.38 -14.78
N THR A 349 49.87 -36.75 -15.51
CA THR A 349 48.92 -37.72 -15.01
C THR A 349 49.66 -39.04 -15.02
N ASP A 350 50.41 -39.29 -13.93
CA ASP A 350 51.17 -40.50 -13.74
C ASP A 350 50.23 -41.66 -14.02
N THR A 351 50.51 -42.31 -15.14
CA THR A 351 49.95 -43.58 -15.56
C THR A 351 48.43 -43.56 -15.73
N SER A 352 48.00 -43.34 -16.97
CA SER A 352 46.78 -44.01 -17.42
C SER A 352 46.90 -45.48 -16.99
N ALA A 353 45.84 -46.09 -16.46
CA ALA A 353 45.87 -47.51 -16.10
C ALA A 353 46.42 -48.36 -17.27
N LEU A 354 46.26 -47.87 -18.50
CA LEU A 354 46.88 -48.38 -19.73
C LEU A 354 48.42 -48.34 -19.74
N ALA A 355 49.07 -47.26 -19.30
CA ALA A 355 50.52 -47.14 -19.21
C ALA A 355 51.10 -48.02 -18.08
N GLU A 356 50.39 -48.15 -16.95
CA GLU A 356 50.73 -49.11 -15.89
C GLU A 356 50.61 -50.56 -16.40
N THR A 357 49.52 -50.87 -17.11
CA THR A 357 49.29 -52.19 -17.71
C THR A 357 50.30 -52.48 -18.84
N ALA A 358 50.68 -51.48 -19.62
CA ALA A 358 51.69 -51.62 -20.67
C ALA A 358 53.10 -51.82 -20.10
N ARG A 359 53.47 -51.11 -19.02
CA ARG A 359 54.70 -51.39 -18.26
C ARG A 359 54.69 -52.80 -17.67
N GLN A 360 53.56 -53.26 -17.13
CA GLN A 360 53.39 -54.64 -16.64
C GLN A 360 53.51 -55.68 -17.76
N LEU A 361 53.18 -55.31 -19.00
CA LEU A 361 53.34 -56.13 -20.21
C LEU A 361 54.72 -55.94 -20.90
N GLY A 362 55.62 -55.14 -20.32
CA GLY A 362 56.96 -54.90 -20.87
C GLY A 362 57.00 -54.06 -22.16
N VAL A 363 55.94 -53.30 -22.44
CA VAL A 363 55.84 -52.43 -23.61
C VAL A 363 56.08 -50.98 -23.17
N ASP A 364 57.23 -50.43 -23.56
CA ASP A 364 57.50 -48.99 -23.44
C ASP A 364 56.72 -48.24 -24.52
N LEU A 365 55.54 -47.71 -24.15
CA LEU A 365 54.87 -46.74 -24.99
C LEU A 365 55.52 -45.36 -24.82
N PRO A 366 55.73 -44.60 -25.91
CA PRO A 366 56.10 -43.20 -25.79
C PRO A 366 55.02 -42.45 -25.00
N PRO A 367 55.38 -41.45 -24.19
CA PRO A 367 54.41 -40.67 -23.43
C PRO A 367 53.37 -40.10 -24.41
N ALA A 368 52.09 -40.40 -24.18
CA ALA A 368 51.03 -39.87 -25.02
C ALA A 368 51.07 -38.35 -24.92
N PRO A 369 51.18 -37.61 -26.04
CA PRO A 369 51.25 -36.16 -25.99
C PRO A 369 49.97 -35.64 -25.37
N THR A 370 50.09 -34.84 -24.31
CA THR A 370 48.93 -34.25 -23.66
C THR A 370 48.24 -33.28 -24.64
N LEU A 371 46.94 -33.04 -24.49
CA LEU A 371 46.22 -32.05 -25.32
C LEU A 371 46.84 -30.65 -25.24
N LEU A 372 47.60 -30.37 -24.18
CA LEU A 372 48.33 -29.11 -23.97
C LEU A 372 49.61 -29.05 -24.81
N ASP A 373 50.35 -30.17 -24.90
CA ASP A 373 51.52 -30.28 -25.78
C ASP A 373 51.16 -30.07 -27.25
N GLN A 374 49.98 -30.56 -27.65
CA GLN A 374 49.44 -30.38 -29.00
C GLN A 374 49.02 -28.92 -29.29
N LEU A 375 48.67 -28.15 -28.25
CA LEU A 375 48.30 -26.73 -28.38
C LEU A 375 49.50 -25.78 -28.15
N HIS A 376 50.69 -26.29 -27.85
CA HIS A 376 51.90 -25.52 -27.51
C HIS A 376 51.65 -24.44 -26.44
N LEU A 377 50.76 -24.75 -25.49
CA LEU A 377 50.44 -23.84 -24.39
C LEU A 377 51.47 -24.00 -23.29
N ASP A 378 52.21 -22.92 -23.01
CA ASP A 378 53.11 -22.85 -21.87
C ASP A 378 52.32 -22.75 -20.54
N GLU A 379 52.89 -23.27 -19.45
CA GLU A 379 52.29 -23.25 -18.11
C GLU A 379 51.94 -21.83 -17.68
N HIS A 380 52.82 -20.87 -18.01
CA HIS A 380 52.58 -19.46 -17.75
C HIS A 380 51.33 -18.93 -18.48
N THR A 381 51.13 -19.32 -19.74
CA THR A 381 50.00 -18.85 -20.56
C THR A 381 48.68 -19.38 -20.00
N VAL A 382 48.65 -20.65 -19.57
CA VAL A 382 47.49 -21.28 -18.96
C VAL A 382 47.17 -20.63 -17.60
N SER A 383 48.19 -20.38 -16.76
CA SER A 383 48.04 -19.68 -15.48
C SER A 383 47.43 -18.28 -15.68
N VAL A 384 48.02 -17.48 -16.58
CA VAL A 384 47.50 -16.13 -16.89
C VAL A 384 46.06 -16.17 -17.39
N THR A 385 45.71 -17.15 -18.22
CA THR A 385 44.34 -17.31 -18.74
C THR A 385 43.34 -17.63 -17.64
N PHE A 386 43.66 -18.55 -16.72
CA PHE A 386 42.79 -18.85 -15.58
C PHE A 386 42.66 -17.66 -14.63
N ILE A 387 43.76 -16.97 -14.33
CA ILE A 387 43.74 -15.75 -13.51
C ILE A 387 42.85 -14.69 -14.15
N ALA A 388 43.01 -14.45 -15.45
CA ALA A 388 42.20 -13.48 -16.19
C ALA A 388 40.70 -13.83 -16.17
N LEU A 389 40.36 -15.12 -16.32
CA LEU A 389 38.98 -15.59 -16.28
C LEU A 389 38.35 -15.42 -14.89
N LEU A 390 39.08 -15.75 -13.82
CA LEU A 390 38.64 -15.53 -12.44
C LEU A 390 38.48 -14.05 -12.11
N LEU A 391 39.41 -13.20 -12.59
CA LEU A 391 39.31 -11.75 -12.43
C LEU A 391 38.12 -11.18 -13.20
N LEU A 392 37.84 -11.69 -14.40
CA LEU A 392 36.70 -11.26 -15.22
C LEU A 392 35.38 -11.66 -14.56
N SER A 393 35.25 -12.90 -14.09
CA SER A 393 34.03 -13.40 -13.46
C SER A 393 33.72 -12.63 -12.17
N GLY A 394 34.70 -12.47 -11.27
CA GLY A 394 34.54 -11.65 -10.07
C GLY A 394 34.39 -10.16 -10.38
N GLY A 395 35.00 -9.66 -11.46
CA GLY A 395 34.80 -8.31 -11.98
C GLY A 395 33.35 -8.06 -12.42
N ILE A 396 32.72 -9.02 -13.10
CA ILE A 396 31.30 -8.97 -13.44
C ILE A 396 30.45 -8.98 -12.16
N ALA A 397 30.76 -9.83 -11.18
CA ALA A 397 30.07 -9.83 -9.88
C ALA A 397 30.17 -8.47 -9.16
N PHE A 398 31.34 -7.85 -9.19
CA PHE A 398 31.58 -6.51 -8.64
C PHE A 398 30.74 -5.45 -9.38
N LEU A 399 30.76 -5.45 -10.71
CA LEU A 399 29.98 -4.50 -11.53
C LEU A 399 28.47 -4.66 -11.32
N LEU A 400 27.97 -5.89 -11.17
CA LEU A 400 26.58 -6.16 -10.82
C LEU A 400 26.19 -5.60 -9.46
N ALA A 401 27.12 -5.56 -8.51
CA ALA A 401 26.86 -4.96 -7.21
C ALA A 401 26.94 -3.42 -7.25
N VAL A 402 27.83 -2.86 -8.07
CA VAL A 402 27.93 -1.40 -8.25
C VAL A 402 26.72 -0.85 -9.02
N SER A 403 26.12 -1.64 -9.91
CA SER A 403 24.88 -1.28 -10.61
C SER A 403 23.64 -1.26 -9.69
N GLU A 404 23.77 -1.60 -8.40
CA GLU A 404 22.70 -1.38 -7.43
C GLU A 404 22.33 0.11 -7.34
N GLU A 405 21.02 0.34 -7.28
CA GLU A 405 20.45 1.64 -7.02
C GLU A 405 21.05 2.27 -5.75
N HIS A 406 21.33 3.56 -5.79
CA HIS A 406 21.89 4.24 -4.63
C HIS A 406 20.90 4.16 -3.46
N PRO A 407 21.35 3.82 -2.24
CA PRO A 407 20.46 3.54 -1.10
C PRO A 407 19.51 4.68 -0.75
N PHE A 408 19.90 5.94 -1.01
CA PHE A 408 19.01 7.08 -0.80
C PHE A 408 17.88 7.19 -1.84
N ILE A 409 18.14 6.82 -3.10
CA ILE A 409 17.10 6.79 -4.15
C ILE A 409 16.11 5.67 -3.84
N ALA A 410 16.63 4.49 -3.47
CA ALA A 410 15.81 3.36 -3.04
C ALA A 410 14.95 3.70 -1.81
N ALA A 411 15.50 4.41 -0.82
CA ALA A 411 14.75 4.87 0.35
C ALA A 411 13.68 5.90 -0.02
N TYR A 412 14.00 6.87 -0.89
CA TYR A 412 13.03 7.84 -1.37
C TYR A 412 11.85 7.18 -2.10
N ARG A 413 12.13 6.23 -3.01
CA ARG A 413 11.09 5.46 -3.71
C ARG A 413 10.24 4.63 -2.77
N LEU A 414 10.87 3.95 -1.80
CA LEU A 414 10.15 3.19 -0.79
C LEU A 414 9.17 4.06 0.01
N HIS A 415 9.59 5.27 0.40
CA HIS A 415 8.70 6.21 1.09
C HIS A 415 7.64 6.82 0.16
N GLY A 416 7.92 6.96 -1.14
CA GLY A 416 6.92 7.29 -2.15
C GLY A 416 5.82 6.23 -2.26
N ASP A 417 6.21 4.95 -2.37
CA ASP A 417 5.27 3.82 -2.43
C ASP A 417 4.44 3.70 -1.15
N ARG A 418 5.06 3.92 0.02
CA ARG A 418 4.37 3.91 1.31
C ARG A 418 3.42 5.08 1.47
N LEU A 419 3.81 6.27 1.03
CA LEU A 419 2.93 7.44 1.05
C LEU A 419 1.71 7.21 0.16
N ALA A 420 1.89 6.69 -1.06
CA ALA A 420 0.78 6.39 -1.95
C ALA A 420 -0.20 5.37 -1.33
N LYS A 421 0.30 4.38 -0.59
CA LYS A 421 -0.55 3.44 0.16
C LYS A 421 -1.27 4.12 1.32
N ALA A 422 -0.59 4.95 2.10
CA ALA A 422 -1.18 5.69 3.21
C ALA A 422 -2.27 6.68 2.72
N GLU A 423 -2.06 7.33 1.58
CA GLU A 423 -3.07 8.18 0.92
C GLU A 423 -4.31 7.39 0.50
N GLN A 424 -4.13 6.18 -0.06
CA GLN A 424 -5.25 5.30 -0.39
C GLN A 424 -6.01 4.83 0.86
N GLU A 425 -5.30 4.51 1.94
CA GLU A 425 -5.90 4.12 3.22
C GLU A 425 -6.68 5.27 3.85
N LEU A 426 -6.12 6.49 3.86
CA LEU A 426 -6.81 7.70 4.32
C LEU A 426 -8.09 7.96 3.52
N ALA A 427 -8.02 7.92 2.19
CA ALA A 427 -9.19 8.14 1.33
C ALA A 427 -10.31 7.12 1.60
N ARG A 428 -9.97 5.86 1.85
CA ARG A 428 -10.95 4.82 2.24
C ARG A 428 -11.56 5.10 3.61
N ALA A 429 -10.75 5.50 4.58
CA ALA A 429 -11.22 5.82 5.93
C ALA A 429 -12.16 7.04 5.93
N GLU A 430 -11.81 8.09 5.20
CA GLU A 430 -12.67 9.28 5.04
C GLU A 430 -14.00 8.95 4.36
N ALA A 431 -13.99 8.12 3.31
CA ALA A 431 -15.21 7.66 2.66
C ALA A 431 -16.11 6.83 3.62
N ALA A 432 -15.50 6.01 4.48
CA ALA A 432 -16.21 5.21 5.47
C ALA A 432 -16.85 6.07 6.57
N VAL A 433 -16.17 7.15 7.01
CA VAL A 433 -16.71 8.15 7.93
C VAL A 433 -17.88 8.90 7.29
N ALA A 434 -17.73 9.37 6.04
CA ALA A 434 -18.78 10.07 5.33
C ALA A 434 -20.02 9.19 5.08
N ALA A 435 -19.85 7.87 4.88
CA ALA A 435 -20.96 6.92 4.81
C ALA A 435 -21.69 6.79 6.15
N ALA A 436 -20.95 6.65 7.25
CA ALA A 436 -21.53 6.51 8.59
C ALA A 436 -22.27 7.78 9.04
N GLN A 437 -21.73 8.96 8.76
CA GLN A 437 -22.38 10.25 9.06
C GLN A 437 -23.68 10.45 8.27
N ARG A 438 -23.72 10.01 7.01
CA ARG A 438 -24.96 10.03 6.21
C ARG A 438 -26.03 9.13 6.82
N GLU A 439 -25.66 7.96 7.33
CA GLU A 439 -26.60 7.07 8.01
C GLU A 439 -27.14 7.71 9.30
N GLN A 440 -26.26 8.32 10.10
CA GLN A 440 -26.65 9.10 11.29
C GLN A 440 -27.62 10.23 10.97
N GLY A 441 -27.38 10.97 9.88
CA GLY A 441 -28.25 12.08 9.44
C GLY A 441 -29.69 11.65 9.18
N THR A 442 -29.93 10.38 8.84
CA THR A 442 -31.30 9.86 8.59
C THR A 442 -32.02 9.34 9.85
N LEU A 443 -31.37 9.30 11.02
CA LEU A 443 -31.96 8.72 12.23
C LEU A 443 -33.15 9.53 12.75
N GLU A 444 -33.06 10.86 12.74
CA GLU A 444 -34.15 11.73 13.20
C GLU A 444 -35.37 11.61 12.29
N GLU A 445 -35.17 11.62 10.97
CA GLU A 445 -36.24 11.42 10.00
C GLU A 445 -36.96 10.08 10.25
N ARG A 446 -36.20 8.98 10.40
CA ARG A 446 -36.77 7.66 10.73
C ARG A 446 -37.49 7.67 12.08
N ARG A 447 -37.01 8.41 13.07
CA ARG A 447 -37.69 8.56 14.38
C ARG A 447 -39.03 9.28 14.22
N THR A 448 -39.06 10.38 13.47
CA THR A 448 -40.30 11.13 13.21
C THR A 448 -41.31 10.32 12.40
N GLU A 449 -40.86 9.56 11.40
CA GLU A 449 -41.70 8.68 10.60
C GLU A 449 -42.35 7.59 11.45
N ARG A 450 -41.57 6.95 12.34
CA ARG A 450 -42.09 5.96 13.30
C ARG A 450 -43.12 6.55 14.26
N ALA A 451 -42.86 7.74 14.79
CA ALA A 451 -43.81 8.42 15.67
C ALA A 451 -45.14 8.72 14.95
N ARG A 452 -45.09 9.16 13.68
CA ARG A 452 -46.28 9.36 12.85
C ARG A 452 -47.01 8.04 12.57
N ALA A 453 -46.26 6.97 12.28
CA ALA A 453 -46.83 5.64 12.03
C ALA A 453 -47.55 5.09 13.27
N LEU A 454 -46.98 5.27 14.47
CA LEU A 454 -47.64 4.92 15.73
C LEU A 454 -48.93 5.72 15.94
N ALA A 455 -48.88 7.04 15.75
CA ALA A 455 -50.06 7.89 15.91
C ALA A 455 -51.19 7.44 14.96
N ALA A 456 -50.87 7.12 13.70
CA ALA A 456 -51.84 6.59 12.75
C ALA A 456 -52.42 5.22 13.16
N GLU A 457 -51.59 4.32 13.72
CA GLU A 457 -52.03 3.01 14.20
C GLU A 457 -52.99 3.15 15.40
N LEU A 458 -52.70 4.04 16.35
CA LEU A 458 -53.57 4.31 17.50
C LEU A 458 -54.91 4.89 17.06
N THR A 459 -54.91 5.85 16.14
CA THR A 459 -56.16 6.41 15.55
C THR A 459 -56.96 5.33 14.83
N ALA A 460 -56.30 4.42 14.11
CA ALA A 460 -56.98 3.32 13.43
C ALA A 460 -57.63 2.33 14.42
N VAL A 461 -56.99 2.06 15.56
CA VAL A 461 -57.59 1.27 16.66
C VAL A 461 -58.84 1.99 17.19
N ASP A 462 -58.72 3.28 17.51
CA ASP A 462 -59.82 4.07 18.05
C ASP A 462 -61.03 4.05 17.09
N ASN A 463 -60.79 4.29 15.80
CA ASN A 463 -61.83 4.29 14.76
C ASN A 463 -62.56 2.94 14.61
N VAL A 464 -61.88 1.80 14.77
CA VAL A 464 -62.52 0.48 14.65
C VAL A 464 -63.42 0.17 15.83
N PHE A 465 -62.98 0.51 17.05
CA PHE A 465 -63.82 0.32 18.23
C PHE A 465 -65.01 1.30 18.25
N GLU A 466 -64.81 2.51 17.73
CA GLU A 466 -65.88 3.48 17.52
C GLU A 466 -66.91 2.96 16.49
N ALA A 467 -66.45 2.44 15.35
CA ALA A 467 -67.31 1.78 14.37
C ALA A 467 -68.06 0.56 14.95
N ALA A 468 -67.44 -0.20 15.85
CA ALA A 468 -68.10 -1.30 16.55
C ALA A 468 -69.20 -0.80 17.51
N ALA A 469 -69.01 0.36 18.15
CA ALA A 469 -70.05 0.98 18.97
C ALA A 469 -71.25 1.42 18.11
N HIS A 470 -71.01 1.97 16.91
CA HIS A 470 -72.06 2.26 15.93
C HIS A 470 -72.79 1.00 15.46
N ALA A 471 -72.05 -0.04 15.04
CA ALA A 471 -72.64 -1.31 14.59
C ALA A 471 -73.52 -1.97 15.67
N TYR A 472 -73.14 -1.85 16.95
CA TYR A 472 -73.99 -2.27 18.07
C TYR A 472 -75.33 -1.52 18.09
N LEU A 473 -75.32 -0.19 17.96
CA LEU A 473 -76.55 0.62 17.94
C LEU A 473 -77.41 0.31 16.70
N ASP A 474 -76.79 0.10 15.54
CA ASP A 474 -77.49 -0.31 14.31
C ASP A 474 -78.18 -1.67 14.51
N GLY A 475 -77.50 -2.61 15.15
CA GLY A 475 -78.08 -3.90 15.54
C GLY A 475 -79.27 -3.75 16.51
N VAL A 476 -79.19 -2.81 17.47
CA VAL A 476 -80.31 -2.49 18.38
C VAL A 476 -81.50 -1.93 17.60
N GLN A 477 -81.26 -0.96 16.71
CA GLN A 477 -82.29 -0.33 15.88
C GLN A 477 -82.99 -1.34 14.98
N ALA A 478 -82.22 -2.24 14.35
CA ALA A 478 -82.75 -3.24 13.41
C ALA A 478 -83.64 -4.31 14.08
N ALA A 479 -83.40 -4.63 15.36
CA ALA A 479 -84.12 -5.69 16.07
C ALA A 479 -85.18 -5.19 17.06
N SER A 480 -85.16 -3.90 17.44
CA SER A 480 -86.13 -3.32 18.37
C SER A 480 -87.52 -3.25 17.75
N ARG A 481 -88.55 -3.62 18.52
CA ARG A 481 -89.95 -3.40 18.18
C ARG A 481 -90.55 -2.16 18.85
N ASP A 482 -89.78 -1.51 19.73
CA ASP A 482 -90.19 -0.31 20.44
C ASP A 482 -89.64 0.94 19.73
N PRO A 483 -90.51 1.84 19.22
CA PRO A 483 -90.10 3.09 18.60
C PRO A 483 -89.23 3.98 19.50
N ALA A 484 -89.47 3.98 20.81
CA ALA A 484 -88.73 4.81 21.75
C ALA A 484 -87.27 4.35 21.90
N VAL A 485 -87.03 3.04 21.87
CA VAL A 485 -85.67 2.45 21.87
C VAL A 485 -84.95 2.77 20.56
N THR A 486 -85.63 2.68 19.42
CA THR A 486 -85.04 2.99 18.11
C THR A 486 -84.66 4.47 18.01
N GLU A 487 -85.55 5.38 18.43
CA GLU A 487 -85.26 6.83 18.48
C GLU A 487 -84.13 7.13 19.47
N GLY A 488 -84.13 6.49 20.64
CA GLY A 488 -83.05 6.62 21.63
C GLY A 488 -81.70 6.18 21.08
N ALA A 489 -81.65 5.05 20.38
CA ALA A 489 -80.44 4.54 19.74
C ALA A 489 -79.96 5.45 18.61
N MET A 490 -80.86 6.02 17.79
CA MET A 490 -80.51 7.00 16.74
C MET A 490 -79.97 8.32 17.34
N ARG A 491 -80.57 8.80 18.43
CA ARG A 491 -80.09 9.99 19.14
C ARG A 491 -78.73 9.75 19.79
N LEU A 492 -78.50 8.54 20.30
CA LEU A 492 -77.20 8.19 20.86
C LEU A 492 -76.15 8.05 19.76
N SER A 493 -76.47 7.42 18.62
CA SER A 493 -75.53 7.23 17.50
C SER A 493 -75.07 8.54 16.86
N THR A 494 -75.80 9.64 17.02
CA THR A 494 -75.36 10.97 16.55
C THR A 494 -74.38 11.67 17.51
N ARG A 495 -74.20 11.17 18.74
CA ARG A 495 -73.19 11.70 19.67
C ARG A 495 -71.84 11.07 19.39
N TYR A 496 -71.03 11.76 18.59
CA TYR A 496 -69.64 11.37 18.34
C TYR A 496 -68.69 12.16 19.27
N PRO A 497 -67.70 11.51 19.93
CA PRO A 497 -67.48 10.07 20.00
C PRO A 497 -68.40 9.36 21.03
N LEU A 498 -68.84 8.14 20.70
CA LEU A 498 -69.63 7.22 21.53
C LEU A 498 -68.81 6.61 22.65
N LEU A 499 -67.56 6.26 22.33
CA LEU A 499 -66.61 5.80 23.34
C LEU A 499 -65.89 7.02 23.92
N PRO A 500 -65.66 7.05 25.24
CA PRO A 500 -65.00 8.18 25.88
C PRO A 500 -63.58 8.33 25.35
N GLU A 501 -63.17 9.55 25.10
CA GLU A 501 -61.75 9.85 24.90
C GLU A 501 -61.00 9.49 26.18
N LEU A 502 -59.91 8.75 26.01
CA LEU A 502 -58.98 8.54 27.12
C LEU A 502 -58.48 9.92 27.55
N PRO A 503 -58.45 10.23 28.86
CA PRO A 503 -57.76 11.42 29.30
C PRO A 503 -56.31 11.29 28.81
N VAL A 504 -55.89 12.24 27.97
CA VAL A 504 -54.49 12.36 27.59
C VAL A 504 -53.75 12.58 28.91
N ARG A 505 -53.09 11.54 29.43
CA ARG A 505 -52.16 11.67 30.55
C ARG A 505 -51.04 12.57 30.04
N ARG A 506 -51.14 13.85 30.36
CA ARG A 506 -50.11 14.86 30.14
C ARG A 506 -48.93 14.60 31.05
#